data_AF-A0A4S0IDW1-F1
#
_entry.id   AF-A0A4S0IDW1-F1
#
_cell.length_a   1.000
_cell.length_b   1.000
_cell.length_c   1.000
_cell.angle_alpha   90.00
_cell.angle_beta   90.00
_cell.angle_gamma   90.00
#
_symmetry.space_group_name_H-M   'P 1'
#
loop_
_entity.id
_entity.type
_entity.pdbx_description
1 polymer ?
#
loop_
_entity_poly.entity_id
_entity_poly.type
_entity_poly.pdbx_seq_one_letter_code
_entity_poly.pdbx_strand_id
1 'polypeptide(L)'
;VDAQGVLRVGPESAGSTPGPACYGRGGTQATVTDAMVVCGWLGHSEMAYGQLRIDTGLAHRAVGELAARLGRTFEQTAQAILDIAVSEMFVEVEK
;
A
#
# COMPACT_ATOMS: atom_id res chain seq x y z
N VAL A 1 -5.61 9.81 2.66
CA VAL A 1 -5.42 11.28 2.73
C VAL A 1 -6.56 11.82 3.55
N ASP A 2 -6.27 12.48 4.66
CA ASP A 2 -7.30 13.09 5.50
C ASP A 2 -7.88 14.37 4.87
N ALA A 3 -8.82 15.00 5.57
CA ALA A 3 -9.50 16.21 5.08
C ALA A 3 -8.54 17.41 4.88
N GLN A 4 -7.35 17.36 5.49
CA GLN A 4 -6.32 18.39 5.44
C GLN A 4 -5.27 18.12 4.35
N GLY A 5 -5.41 17.04 3.58
CA GLY A 5 -4.47 16.69 2.53
C GLY A 5 -3.24 15.92 3.02
N VAL A 6 -3.24 15.43 4.27
CA VAL A 6 -2.11 14.71 4.84
C VAL A 6 -2.22 13.22 4.55
N LEU A 7 -1.11 12.61 4.13
CA LEU A 7 -1.01 11.17 3.96
C LEU A 7 -1.05 10.48 5.34
N ARG A 8 -1.94 9.49 5.49
CA ARG A 8 -2.12 8.68 6.69
C ARG A 8 -2.13 7.22 6.29
N VAL A 9 -1.58 6.36 7.15
CA VAL A 9 -1.58 4.91 7.00
C VAL A 9 -2.16 4.30 8.28
N GLY A 10 -3.18 3.46 8.18
CA GLY A 10 -3.91 2.93 9.34
C GLY A 10 -4.81 3.98 10.02
N PRO A 11 -5.41 3.64 11.18
CA PRO A 11 -5.30 2.36 11.90
C PRO A 11 -6.13 1.23 11.28
N GLU A 12 -7.10 1.55 10.43
CA GLU A 12 -7.96 0.56 9.79
C GLU A 12 -7.18 -0.24 8.74
N SER A 13 -7.33 -1.56 8.78
CA SER A 13 -6.73 -2.46 7.81
C SER A 13 -7.70 -2.74 6.67
N ALA A 14 -7.18 -2.83 5.44
CA ALA A 14 -7.93 -3.32 4.28
C ALA A 14 -8.37 -4.79 4.41
N GLY A 15 -7.85 -5.51 5.42
CA GLY A 15 -8.09 -6.93 5.63
C GLY A 15 -7.49 -7.79 4.53
N SER A 16 -7.99 -9.01 4.37
CA SER A 16 -7.60 -9.93 3.28
C SER A 16 -8.62 -9.96 2.13
N THR A 17 -9.83 -9.44 2.38
CA THR A 17 -10.94 -9.24 1.42
C THR A 17 -11.72 -7.99 1.83
N PRO A 18 -11.79 -6.93 1.00
CA PRO A 18 -11.23 -6.85 -0.35
C PRO A 18 -9.69 -6.81 -0.38
N GLY A 19 -9.04 -6.44 0.74
CA GLY A 19 -7.59 -6.47 0.91
C GLY A 19 -6.82 -5.47 0.04
N PRO A 20 -5.48 -5.60 -0.03
CA PRO A 20 -4.63 -4.85 -0.95
C PRO A 20 -5.13 -4.92 -2.39
N ALA A 21 -4.98 -3.82 -3.14
CA ALA A 21 -5.39 -3.77 -4.54
C ALA A 21 -4.66 -4.82 -5.38
N CYS A 22 -3.38 -5.04 -5.08
CA CYS A 22 -2.51 -6.02 -5.73
C CYS A 22 -2.98 -7.47 -5.55
N TYR A 23 -3.95 -7.75 -4.67
CA TYR A 23 -4.53 -9.09 -4.52
C TYR A 23 -5.65 -9.36 -5.53
N GLY A 24 -6.16 -8.34 -6.23
CA GLY A 24 -7.21 -8.50 -7.26
C GLY A 24 -8.58 -8.89 -6.72
N ARG A 25 -8.85 -8.70 -5.42
CA ARG A 25 -10.10 -9.10 -4.75
C ARG A 25 -11.11 -7.96 -4.59
N GLY A 26 -10.99 -6.91 -5.40
CA GLY A 26 -11.85 -5.72 -5.36
C GLY A 26 -11.32 -4.58 -4.48
N GLY A 27 -10.13 -4.73 -3.89
CA GLY A 27 -9.43 -3.64 -3.20
C GLY A 27 -9.00 -2.56 -4.21
N THR A 28 -9.22 -1.29 -3.87
CA THR A 28 -8.90 -0.15 -4.75
C THR A 28 -8.09 0.93 -4.06
N GLN A 29 -8.11 0.98 -2.73
CA GLN A 29 -7.29 1.92 -1.97
C GLN A 29 -5.87 1.41 -1.82
N ALA A 30 -4.89 2.31 -1.95
CA ALA A 30 -3.49 1.98 -1.71
C ALA A 30 -3.25 1.49 -0.28
N THR A 31 -2.56 0.37 -0.15
CA THR A 31 -2.15 -0.22 1.13
C THR A 31 -0.63 -0.27 1.28
N VAL A 32 -0.14 -0.65 2.46
CA VAL A 32 1.28 -0.94 2.70
C VAL A 32 1.78 -2.04 1.76
N THR A 33 0.98 -3.08 1.51
CA THR A 33 1.36 -4.16 0.59
C THR A 33 1.45 -3.68 -0.86
N ASP A 34 0.55 -2.80 -1.30
CA ASP A 34 0.65 -2.18 -2.64
C ASP A 34 1.91 -1.33 -2.77
N ALA A 35 2.27 -0.58 -1.73
CA ALA A 35 3.50 0.19 -1.68
C ALA A 35 4.76 -0.70 -1.76
N MET A 36 4.76 -1.85 -1.06
CA MET A 36 5.84 -2.85 -1.17
C MET A 36 5.96 -3.42 -2.58
N VAL A 37 4.85 -3.64 -3.29
CA VAL A 37 4.88 -4.07 -4.69
C VAL A 37 5.49 -2.99 -5.59
N VAL A 38 5.08 -1.73 -5.42
CA VAL A 38 5.63 -0.59 -6.19
C VAL A 38 7.12 -0.39 -5.93
N CYS A 39 7.58 -0.52 -4.69
CA CYS A 39 9.00 -0.47 -4.34
C CYS A 39 9.80 -1.70 -4.78
N GLY A 40 9.17 -2.69 -5.41
CA GLY A 40 9.83 -3.90 -5.89
C GLY A 40 10.24 -4.87 -4.76
N TRP A 41 9.56 -4.86 -3.63
CA TRP A 41 9.79 -5.84 -2.56
C TRP A 41 8.96 -7.11 -2.78
N LEU A 42 7.78 -6.96 -3.39
CA LEU A 42 6.83 -8.05 -3.68
C LEU A 42 6.49 -8.10 -5.18
N GLY A 43 5.86 -9.17 -5.63
CA GLY A 43 5.37 -9.33 -7.01
C GLY A 43 6.28 -10.12 -7.95
N HIS A 44 7.41 -10.63 -7.46
CA HIS A 44 8.34 -11.47 -8.24
C HIS A 44 7.94 -12.95 -8.29
N SER A 45 7.03 -13.38 -7.42
CA SER A 45 6.54 -14.75 -7.32
C SER A 45 5.14 -14.78 -6.70
N GLU A 46 4.50 -15.95 -6.76
CA GLU A 46 3.25 -16.19 -6.04
C GLU A 46 3.48 -16.22 -4.53
N MET A 47 2.50 -15.75 -3.79
CA MET A 47 2.49 -15.69 -2.34
C MET A 47 1.55 -16.75 -1.75
N ALA A 48 1.62 -16.93 -0.41
CA ALA A 48 0.74 -17.84 0.33
C ALA A 48 0.71 -19.25 -0.26
N TYR A 49 1.88 -19.86 -0.48
CA TYR A 49 2.02 -21.21 -1.05
C TYR A 49 1.33 -21.37 -2.42
N GLY A 50 1.44 -20.35 -3.28
CA GLY A 50 0.83 -20.34 -4.63
C GLY A 50 -0.66 -19.97 -4.65
N GLN A 51 -1.26 -19.66 -3.50
CA GLN A 51 -2.69 -19.30 -3.41
C GLN A 51 -2.98 -17.85 -3.78
N LEU A 52 -1.95 -17.02 -3.90
CA LEU A 52 -2.09 -15.60 -4.16
C LEU A 52 -1.12 -15.15 -5.25
N ARG A 53 -1.66 -14.87 -6.44
CA ARG A 53 -0.93 -14.19 -7.50
C ARG A 53 -1.04 -12.68 -7.29
N ILE A 54 0.10 -12.01 -7.29
CA ILE A 54 0.17 -10.55 -7.16
C ILE A 54 0.02 -9.90 -8.52
N ASP A 55 -0.91 -8.95 -8.62
CA ASP A 55 -1.05 -8.08 -9.77
C ASP A 55 -0.34 -6.76 -9.50
N THR A 56 0.83 -6.59 -10.13
CA THR A 56 1.62 -5.37 -9.99
C THR A 56 0.91 -4.18 -10.60
N GLY A 57 0.16 -4.34 -11.68
CA GLY A 57 -0.57 -3.27 -12.34
C GLY A 57 -1.65 -2.66 -11.44
N LEU A 58 -2.35 -3.48 -10.65
CA LEU A 58 -3.33 -3.00 -9.67
C LEU A 58 -2.66 -2.20 -8.54
N ALA A 59 -1.50 -2.64 -8.06
CA ALA A 59 -0.72 -1.88 -7.07
C ALA A 59 -0.31 -0.50 -7.60
N HIS A 60 0.23 -0.47 -8.82
CA HIS A 60 0.67 0.77 -9.47
C HIS A 60 -0.50 1.72 -9.70
N ARG A 61 -1.67 1.21 -10.08
CA ARG A 61 -2.87 2.03 -10.23
C ARG A 61 -3.30 2.64 -8.90
N ALA A 62 -3.46 1.83 -7.85
CA ALA A 62 -3.92 2.30 -6.54
C ALA A 62 -2.97 3.35 -5.94
N VAL A 63 -1.66 3.10 -5.99
CA VAL A 63 -0.65 4.07 -5.52
C VAL A 63 -0.59 5.29 -6.44
N GLY A 64 -0.71 5.13 -7.75
CA GLY A 64 -0.72 6.21 -8.73
C GLY A 64 -1.89 7.18 -8.54
N GLU A 65 -3.09 6.67 -8.27
CA GLU A 65 -4.27 7.50 -7.95
C GLU A 65 -4.05 8.32 -6.67
N LEU A 66 -3.44 7.72 -5.65
CA LEU A 66 -3.07 8.43 -4.43
C LEU A 66 -1.98 9.48 -4.69
N ALA A 67 -0.97 9.15 -5.50
CA ALA A 67 0.11 10.04 -5.85
C ALA A 67 -0.39 11.27 -6.62
N ALA A 68 -1.31 11.08 -7.57
CA ALA A 68 -1.96 12.15 -8.31
C ALA A 68 -2.70 13.12 -7.37
N ARG A 69 -3.41 12.61 -6.36
CA ARG A 69 -4.09 13.43 -5.34
C ARG A 69 -3.13 14.23 -4.46
N LEU A 70 -1.91 13.71 -4.25
CA LEU A 70 -0.87 14.34 -3.43
C LEU A 70 0.06 15.25 -4.23
N GLY A 71 -0.05 15.28 -5.56
CA GLY A 71 0.89 16.00 -6.43
C GLY A 71 2.31 15.44 -6.37
N ARG A 72 2.46 14.11 -6.22
CA ARG A 72 3.75 13.42 -6.12
C ARG A 72 3.88 12.33 -7.20
N THR A 73 5.09 11.82 -7.37
CA THR A 73 5.32 10.60 -8.18
C THR A 73 4.85 9.36 -7.40
N PHE A 74 4.49 8.29 -8.12
CA PHE A 74 3.98 7.08 -7.47
C PHE A 74 5.07 6.38 -6.65
N GLU A 75 6.34 6.47 -7.04
CA GLU A 75 7.49 5.95 -6.30
C GLU A 75 7.69 6.70 -4.97
N GLN A 76 7.64 8.04 -5.00
CA GLN A 76 7.73 8.85 -3.78
C GLN A 76 6.57 8.58 -2.83
N THR A 77 5.36 8.40 -3.38
CA THR A 77 4.18 8.07 -2.58
C THR A 77 4.27 6.68 -1.98
N ALA A 78 4.75 5.67 -2.72
CA ALA A 78 4.97 4.33 -2.18
C ALA A 78 5.97 4.35 -1.02
N GLN A 79 7.12 5.00 -1.20
CA GLN A 79 8.11 5.11 -0.12
C GLN A 79 7.51 5.81 1.11
N ALA A 80 6.77 6.91 0.93
CA ALA A 80 6.15 7.62 2.04
C ALA A 80 5.11 6.77 2.80
N ILE A 81 4.37 5.89 2.12
CA ILE A 81 3.47 4.94 2.79
C ILE A 81 4.28 4.01 3.71
N LEU A 82 5.40 3.48 3.24
CA LEU A 82 6.26 2.59 4.02
C LEU A 82 6.89 3.31 5.21
N ASP A 83 7.40 4.53 5.02
CA ASP A 83 8.04 5.31 6.07
C ASP A 83 7.05 5.64 7.20
N ILE A 84 5.81 6.02 6.86
CA ILE A 84 4.75 6.27 7.84
C ILE A 84 4.39 4.97 8.56
N ALA A 85 4.20 3.87 7.81
CA ALA A 85 3.86 2.58 8.41
C ALA A 85 4.91 2.11 9.42
N VAL A 86 6.19 2.20 9.09
CA VAL A 86 7.29 1.84 9.99
C VAL A 86 7.35 2.77 11.20
N SER A 87 7.12 4.08 11.00
CA SER A 87 7.10 5.04 12.09
C SER A 87 5.98 4.74 13.10
N GLU A 88 4.78 4.41 12.62
CA GLU A 88 3.64 4.02 13.47
C GLU A 88 3.91 2.69 14.20
N MET A 89 4.51 1.71 13.54
CA MET A 89 4.94 0.45 14.18
C MET A 89 5.94 0.71 15.30
N PHE A 90 6.91 1.59 15.08
CA PHE A 90 7.91 1.96 16.08
C PHE A 90 7.28 2.62 17.30
N VAL A 91 6.37 3.59 17.08
CA VAL A 91 5.62 4.27 18.16
C VAL A 91 4.81 3.28 18.99
N GLU A 92 4.23 2.24 18.38
CA GLU A 92 3.45 1.23 19.12
C GLU A 92 4.34 0.33 20.01
N VAL A 93 5.56 0.04 19.57
CA VAL A 93 6.50 -0.81 20.33
C VAL A 93 7.12 -0.06 21.53
N GLU A 94 7.24 1.26 21.46
CA GLU A 94 7.79 2.08 22.56
C GLU A 94 6.77 2.48 23.64
N LYS A 95 5.50 2.07 23.51
CA LYS A 95 4.46 2.27 24.54
C LYS A 95 4.58 1.28 25.70
#